data_AF-A0A7W1VEJ7-F1
#
_entry.id   AF-A0A7W1VEJ7-F1
#
_cell.length_a   1.000
_cell.length_b   1.000
_cell.length_c   1.000
_cell.angle_alpha   90.00
_cell.angle_beta   90.00
_cell.angle_gamma   90.00
#
_symmetry.space_group_name_H-M   'P 1'
#
loop_
_entity.id
_entity.type
_entity.pdbx_description
1 polymer ?
#
loop_
_entity_poly.entity_id
_entity_poly.type
_entity_poly.pdbx_seq_one_letter_code
_entity_poly.pdbx_strand_id
1 'polypeptide(L)'
;MNKTLQTISVVGLICFLVLLSACKKSETTEISDILDFTDDTTAAAELVTQANADLNKIKIMYKKNEDQLEELKTAMSSQDVERVKKISDDLVYILNDGMRLGENAIEKIEKAEAMNINLDFKEYLRLKQESLRKQLDAFENRRQAARLLRDGFGANDPKLIERGKLEFKEKEEIFQKTMETAREISKKANELAKESSKK
;
A
#
# COMPACT_ATOMS: atom_id res chain seq x y z
N MET A 1 -47.68 3.90 1.32
CA MET A 1 -46.79 3.75 0.14
C MET A 1 -45.38 3.52 0.64
N ASN A 2 -44.97 2.25 0.69
CA ASN A 2 -43.63 1.83 1.09
C ASN A 2 -42.64 2.12 -0.02
N LYS A 3 -41.59 2.89 0.26
CA LYS A 3 -40.35 2.87 -0.52
C LYS A 3 -39.31 2.13 0.30
N THR A 4 -39.09 0.89 -0.08
CA THR A 4 -37.99 0.02 0.32
C THR A 4 -36.67 0.75 0.03
N LEU A 5 -35.96 1.14 1.08
CA LEU A 5 -34.58 1.55 1.01
C LEU A 5 -33.77 0.29 0.64
N GLN A 6 -33.29 0.23 -0.60
CA GLN A 6 -32.32 -0.77 -1.02
C GLN A 6 -31.05 -0.57 -0.20
N THR A 7 -30.82 -1.48 0.74
CA THR A 7 -29.53 -1.77 1.33
C THR A 7 -28.55 -2.12 0.20
N ILE A 8 -27.72 -1.16 -0.20
CA ILE A 8 -26.52 -1.43 -0.98
C ILE A 8 -25.55 -2.10 -0.01
N SER A 9 -25.62 -3.43 0.03
CA SER A 9 -24.62 -4.28 0.65
C SER A 9 -23.34 -4.13 -0.17
N VAL A 10 -22.42 -3.26 0.28
CA VAL A 10 -21.06 -3.22 -0.27
C VAL A 10 -20.36 -4.47 0.26
N VAL A 11 -20.44 -5.50 -0.56
CA VAL A 11 -19.76 -6.78 -0.45
C VAL A 11 -18.32 -6.54 -0.02
N GLY A 12 -17.95 -7.18 1.08
CA GLY A 12 -16.64 -7.10 1.70
C GLY A 12 -15.52 -7.33 0.69
N LEU A 13 -14.62 -6.35 0.61
CA LEU A 13 -13.36 -6.49 -0.08
C LEU A 13 -12.51 -7.45 0.75
N ILE A 14 -12.57 -8.73 0.38
CA ILE A 14 -11.67 -9.76 0.85
C ILE A 14 -10.26 -9.35 0.37
N CYS A 15 -9.53 -8.66 1.24
CA CYS A 15 -8.11 -8.37 1.10
C CYS A 15 -7.31 -9.68 1.27
N PHE A 16 -7.40 -10.57 0.26
CA PHE A 16 -6.37 -11.57 0.05
C PHE A 16 -5.12 -10.84 -0.48
N LEU A 17 -4.33 -10.34 0.46
CA LEU A 17 -2.95 -9.88 0.29
C LEU A 17 -2.09 -11.07 -0.11
N VAL A 18 -2.21 -11.50 -1.37
CA VAL A 18 -1.26 -12.40 -2.03
C VAL A 18 -0.01 -11.59 -2.35
N LEU A 19 0.74 -11.22 -1.32
CA LEU A 19 2.13 -10.84 -1.50
C LEU A 19 3.11 -11.70 -0.71
N LEU A 20 2.69 -12.44 0.33
CA LEU A 20 3.59 -13.36 1.06
C LEU A 20 2.82 -14.44 1.85
N SER A 21 2.16 -15.39 1.16
CA SER A 21 1.71 -16.65 1.78
C SER A 21 2.50 -17.82 1.24
N ALA A 22 3.82 -17.79 1.44
CA ALA A 22 4.69 -18.95 1.41
C ALA A 22 5.95 -18.66 2.25
N CYS A 23 5.77 -18.39 3.54
CA CYS A 23 6.83 -18.49 4.53
C CYS A 23 6.26 -19.20 5.76
N LYS A 24 5.92 -20.48 5.58
CA LYS A 24 6.12 -21.44 6.66
C LYS A 24 7.63 -21.62 6.80
N LYS A 25 8.06 -21.78 8.05
CA LYS A 25 9.44 -21.88 8.50
C LYS A 25 10.10 -23.15 7.93
N SER A 26 10.55 -23.12 6.69
CA SER A 26 11.58 -24.00 6.11
C SER A 26 11.92 -23.51 4.71
N GLU A 27 13.21 -23.41 4.44
CA GLU A 27 13.82 -23.29 3.11
C GLU A 27 13.80 -21.92 2.42
N THR A 28 14.97 -21.30 2.53
CA THR A 28 15.57 -20.21 1.76
C THR A 28 15.65 -20.52 0.26
N THR A 29 14.52 -20.81 -0.42
CA THR A 29 14.57 -21.39 -1.79
C THR A 29 13.93 -20.53 -2.90
N GLU A 30 13.15 -19.47 -2.61
CA GLU A 30 12.56 -18.67 -3.72
C GLU A 30 13.44 -17.52 -4.24
N ILE A 31 14.51 -17.14 -3.53
CA ILE A 31 15.44 -16.10 -4.02
C ILE A 31 16.72 -16.74 -4.58
N SER A 32 17.19 -17.86 -4.03
CA SER A 32 18.47 -18.49 -4.37
C SER A 32 18.67 -18.79 -5.85
N ASP A 33 17.59 -19.09 -6.56
CA ASP A 33 17.67 -19.61 -7.94
C ASP A 33 17.69 -18.50 -9.00
N ILE A 34 17.41 -17.24 -8.62
CA ILE A 34 17.66 -16.05 -9.45
C ILE A 34 19.10 -15.56 -9.26
N LEU A 35 19.78 -16.03 -8.22
CA LEU A 35 21.13 -15.62 -7.83
C LEU A 35 22.18 -16.47 -8.55
N ASP A 36 22.25 -16.37 -9.88
CA ASP A 36 23.46 -16.80 -10.56
C ASP A 36 24.63 -15.94 -10.03
N PHE A 37 25.72 -16.60 -9.63
CA PHE A 37 26.75 -16.05 -8.74
C PHE A 37 27.61 -14.99 -9.45
N THR A 38 27.09 -13.77 -9.58
CA THR A 38 27.88 -12.55 -9.73
C THR A 38 28.32 -12.04 -8.35
N ASP A 39 29.51 -11.43 -8.26
CA ASP A 39 30.17 -11.14 -6.98
C ASP A 39 29.33 -10.30 -5.99
N ASP A 40 28.44 -9.42 -6.46
CA ASP A 40 27.64 -8.53 -5.59
C ASP A 40 26.27 -9.10 -5.19
N THR A 41 25.90 -10.28 -5.69
CA THR A 41 24.52 -10.82 -5.55
C THR A 41 24.11 -11.01 -4.10
N THR A 42 25.04 -11.40 -3.23
CA THR A 42 24.78 -11.55 -1.78
C THR A 42 24.46 -10.20 -1.13
N ALA A 43 25.23 -9.15 -1.43
CA ALA A 43 25.00 -7.81 -0.89
C ALA A 43 23.68 -7.22 -1.39
N ALA A 44 23.33 -7.45 -2.66
CA ALA A 44 22.03 -7.07 -3.21
C ALA A 44 20.87 -7.79 -2.49
N ALA A 45 21.01 -9.09 -2.22
CA ALA A 45 20.01 -9.87 -1.51
C ALA A 45 19.82 -9.40 -0.05
N GLU A 46 20.87 -8.94 0.63
CA GLU A 46 20.78 -8.35 1.96
C GLU A 46 19.97 -7.05 1.95
N LEU A 47 20.23 -6.16 0.98
CA LEU A 47 19.45 -4.92 0.81
C LEU A 47 17.97 -5.20 0.53
N VAL A 48 17.68 -6.19 -0.31
CA VAL A 48 16.30 -6.65 -0.57
C VAL A 48 15.65 -7.20 0.69
N THR A 49 16.39 -7.96 1.50
CA THR A 49 15.89 -8.49 2.79
C THR A 49 15.52 -7.36 3.75
N GLN A 50 16.37 -6.33 3.85
CA GLN A 50 16.10 -5.14 4.65
C GLN A 50 14.90 -4.34 4.13
N ALA A 51 14.79 -4.18 2.80
CA ALA A 51 13.63 -3.54 2.18
C ALA A 51 12.33 -4.31 2.53
N ASN A 52 12.34 -5.65 2.43
CA ASN A 52 11.21 -6.49 2.79
C ASN A 52 10.81 -6.37 4.26
N ALA A 53 11.76 -6.16 5.17
CA ALA A 53 11.47 -5.89 6.57
C ALA A 53 10.67 -4.58 6.74
N ASP A 54 11.02 -3.53 6.00
CA ASP A 54 10.28 -2.27 6.00
C ASP A 54 8.88 -2.43 5.38
N LEU A 55 8.76 -3.16 4.27
CA LEU A 55 7.47 -3.48 3.64
C LEU A 55 6.55 -4.28 4.57
N ASN A 56 7.11 -5.20 5.36
CA ASN A 56 6.31 -5.96 6.32
C ASN A 56 5.78 -5.06 7.45
N LYS A 57 6.53 -4.05 7.89
CA LYS A 57 6.03 -3.05 8.84
C LYS A 57 4.87 -2.27 8.25
N ILE A 58 4.97 -1.81 7.00
CA ILE A 58 3.88 -1.12 6.28
C ILE A 58 2.63 -2.02 6.23
N LYS A 59 2.80 -3.30 5.90
CA LYS A 59 1.69 -4.27 5.85
C LYS A 59 0.97 -4.40 7.20
N ILE A 60 1.73 -4.54 8.28
CA ILE A 60 1.17 -4.65 9.64
C ILE A 60 0.43 -3.38 10.02
N MET A 61 1.02 -2.21 9.75
CA MET A 61 0.38 -0.91 9.97
C MET A 61 -0.92 -0.80 9.20
N TYR A 62 -0.94 -1.15 7.92
CA TYR A 62 -2.15 -1.05 7.11
C TYR A 62 -3.26 -1.97 7.63
N LYS A 63 -2.94 -3.24 7.87
CA LYS A 63 -3.91 -4.22 8.38
C LYS A 63 -4.54 -3.77 9.71
N LYS A 64 -3.76 -3.15 10.59
CA LYS A 64 -4.26 -2.64 11.88
C LYS A 64 -5.27 -1.49 11.71
N ASN A 65 -5.23 -0.79 10.58
CA ASN A 65 -6.03 0.42 10.35
C ASN A 65 -7.15 0.23 9.33
N GLU A 66 -7.39 -1.00 8.84
CA GLU A 66 -8.55 -1.30 7.98
C GLU A 66 -9.86 -0.97 8.69
N ASP A 67 -9.98 -1.33 9.96
CA ASP A 67 -11.17 -1.05 10.77
C ASP A 67 -11.42 0.45 10.97
N GLN A 68 -10.36 1.28 10.94
CA GLN A 68 -10.49 2.73 11.08
C GLN A 68 -11.23 3.37 9.90
N LEU A 69 -11.19 2.76 8.70
CA LEU A 69 -11.91 3.30 7.55
C LEU A 69 -13.42 3.12 7.70
N GLU A 70 -13.87 1.96 8.17
CA GLU A 70 -15.29 1.72 8.45
C GLU A 70 -15.77 2.57 9.62
N GLU A 71 -14.91 2.76 10.63
CA GLU A 71 -15.19 3.68 11.73
C GLU A 71 -15.30 5.13 11.24
N LEU A 72 -14.41 5.57 10.34
CA LEU A 72 -14.45 6.90 9.73
C LEU A 72 -15.75 7.12 8.96
N LYS A 73 -16.17 6.16 8.13
CA LYS A 73 -17.45 6.22 7.40
C LYS A 73 -18.63 6.35 8.37
N THR A 74 -18.63 5.56 9.44
CA THR A 74 -19.68 5.60 10.47
C THR A 74 -19.73 6.96 11.18
N ALA A 75 -18.57 7.50 11.56
CA ALA A 75 -18.45 8.83 12.16
C ALA A 75 -18.95 9.94 11.20
N MET A 76 -18.62 9.83 9.91
CA MET A 76 -19.09 10.77 8.89
C MET A 76 -20.62 10.72 8.71
N SER A 77 -21.22 9.53 8.74
CA SER A 77 -22.67 9.34 8.62
C SER A 77 -23.44 9.82 9.84
N SER A 78 -22.86 9.69 11.03
CA SER A 78 -23.43 10.17 12.29
C SER A 78 -23.13 11.66 12.57
N GLN A 79 -22.42 12.34 11.66
CA GLN A 79 -21.97 13.73 11.82
C GLN A 79 -21.14 13.96 13.09
N ASP A 80 -20.42 12.94 13.56
CA ASP A 80 -19.53 13.04 14.72
C ASP A 80 -18.21 13.72 14.31
N VAL A 81 -18.19 15.04 14.43
CA VAL A 81 -17.07 15.89 14.00
C VAL A 81 -15.78 15.55 14.75
N GLU A 82 -15.85 15.33 16.06
CA GLU A 82 -14.68 15.05 16.88
C GLU A 82 -14.07 13.71 16.49
N ARG A 83 -14.91 12.69 16.30
CA ARG A 83 -14.45 11.35 15.91
C ARG A 83 -13.86 11.35 14.50
N VAL A 84 -14.49 12.04 13.54
CA VAL A 84 -13.94 12.17 12.17
C VAL A 84 -12.56 12.81 12.20
N LYS A 85 -12.38 13.91 12.95
CA LYS A 85 -11.08 14.59 13.05
C LYS A 85 -10.01 13.70 13.66
N LYS A 86 -10.34 13.03 14.77
CA LYS A 86 -9.41 12.12 15.45
C LYS A 86 -8.94 10.98 14.55
N ILE A 87 -9.89 10.26 13.91
CA ILE A 87 -9.55 9.14 13.02
C ILE A 87 -8.75 9.64 11.81
N SER A 88 -9.10 10.80 11.25
CA SER A 88 -8.38 11.40 10.13
C SER A 88 -6.94 11.77 10.50
N ASP A 89 -6.70 12.33 11.68
CA ASP A 89 -5.34 12.61 12.17
C ASP A 89 -4.52 11.34 12.38
N ASP A 90 -5.12 10.31 12.99
CA ASP A 90 -4.47 9.00 13.17
C ASP A 90 -4.06 8.41 11.81
N LEU A 91 -4.96 8.45 10.82
CA LEU A 91 -4.69 8.02 9.45
C LEU A 91 -3.54 8.81 8.82
N VAL A 92 -3.50 10.14 8.97
CA VAL A 92 -2.40 10.96 8.46
C VAL A 92 -1.07 10.57 9.09
N TYR A 93 -1.04 10.34 10.41
CA TYR A 93 0.16 9.91 11.12
C TYR A 93 0.68 8.57 10.57
N ILE A 94 -0.19 7.57 10.49
CA ILE A 94 0.14 6.23 9.97
C ILE A 94 0.62 6.28 8.52
N LEU A 95 -0.03 7.08 7.67
CA LEU A 95 0.35 7.21 6.27
C LEU A 95 1.72 7.88 6.11
N ASN A 96 2.05 8.88 6.92
CA ASN A 96 3.38 9.49 6.90
C ASN A 96 4.47 8.47 7.28
N ASP A 97 4.26 7.68 8.34
CA ASP A 97 5.21 6.63 8.73
C ASP A 97 5.33 5.55 7.64
N GLY A 98 4.20 5.15 7.04
CA GLY A 98 4.17 4.17 5.95
C GLY A 98 4.92 4.65 4.71
N MET A 99 4.74 5.92 4.32
CA MET A 99 5.45 6.51 3.18
C MET A 99 6.96 6.57 3.43
N ARG A 100 7.39 7.01 4.62
CA ARG A 100 8.82 7.02 4.99
C ARG A 100 9.45 5.64 4.93
N LEU A 101 8.75 4.61 5.41
CA LEU A 101 9.21 3.23 5.29
C LEU A 101 9.29 2.78 3.82
N GLY A 102 8.34 3.19 2.99
CA GLY A 102 8.33 2.86 1.56
C GLY A 102 9.45 3.54 0.79
N GLU A 103 9.73 4.82 1.07
CA GLU A 103 10.88 5.56 0.54
C GLU A 103 12.19 4.86 0.92
N ASN A 104 12.35 4.50 2.19
CA ASN A 104 13.50 3.74 2.68
C ASN A 104 13.64 2.37 2.03
N ALA A 105 12.53 1.71 1.66
CA ALA A 105 12.57 0.43 0.96
C ALA A 105 12.99 0.63 -0.50
N ILE A 106 12.47 1.65 -1.18
CA ILE A 106 12.85 2.01 -2.55
C ILE A 106 14.35 2.31 -2.62
N GLU A 107 14.88 3.13 -1.72
CA GLU A 107 16.31 3.47 -1.69
C GLU A 107 17.21 2.22 -1.60
N LYS A 108 16.82 1.23 -0.78
CA LYS A 108 17.56 -0.03 -0.66
C LYS A 108 17.50 -0.85 -1.95
N ILE A 109 16.34 -0.90 -2.60
CA ILE A 109 16.17 -1.63 -3.87
C ILE A 109 16.93 -0.92 -4.99
N GLU A 110 16.97 0.41 -5.02
CA GLU A 110 17.79 1.19 -5.98
C GLU A 110 19.28 0.91 -5.80
N LYS A 111 19.76 0.86 -4.56
CA LYS A 111 21.14 0.47 -4.26
C LYS A 111 21.45 -0.95 -4.72
N ALA A 112 20.52 -1.89 -4.53
CA ALA A 112 20.67 -3.27 -4.97
C ALA A 112 20.68 -3.39 -6.51
N GLU A 113 19.80 -2.66 -7.21
CA GLU A 113 19.72 -2.65 -8.67
C GLU A 113 21.00 -2.10 -9.33
N ALA A 114 21.64 -1.12 -8.69
CA ALA A 114 22.88 -0.50 -9.16
C ALA A 114 24.12 -1.43 -9.05
N MET A 115 24.03 -2.54 -8.32
CA MET A 115 25.13 -3.50 -8.15
C MET A 115 25.38 -4.33 -9.42
N ASN A 116 26.53 -5.03 -9.45
CA ASN A 116 26.85 -5.97 -10.51
C ASN A 116 26.10 -7.30 -10.32
N ILE A 117 24.81 -7.28 -10.64
CA ILE A 117 23.89 -8.42 -10.59
C ILE A 117 23.35 -8.75 -11.99
N ASN A 118 22.85 -9.97 -12.18
CA ASN A 118 22.30 -10.40 -13.46
C ASN A 118 21.05 -9.60 -13.88
N LEU A 119 20.77 -9.59 -15.19
CA LEU A 119 19.71 -8.77 -15.79
C LEU A 119 18.31 -9.14 -15.30
N ASP A 120 18.03 -10.42 -15.10
CA ASP A 120 16.73 -10.89 -14.59
C ASP A 120 16.50 -10.36 -13.17
N PHE A 121 17.54 -10.36 -12.33
CA PHE A 121 17.46 -9.78 -10.99
C PHE A 121 17.29 -8.25 -11.04
N LYS A 122 17.96 -7.54 -11.95
CA LYS A 122 17.74 -6.10 -12.13
C LYS A 122 16.30 -5.79 -12.53
N GLU A 123 15.76 -6.51 -13.51
CA GLU A 123 14.39 -6.29 -13.95
C GLU A 123 13.37 -6.62 -12.86
N TYR A 124 13.62 -7.68 -12.06
CA TYR A 124 12.84 -7.96 -10.86
C TYR A 124 12.84 -6.77 -9.89
N LEU A 125 14.01 -6.22 -9.57
CA LEU A 125 14.14 -5.08 -8.65
C LEU A 125 13.47 -3.82 -9.21
N ARG A 126 13.63 -3.55 -10.51
CA ARG A 126 12.97 -2.44 -11.20
C ARG A 126 11.44 -2.50 -11.07
N LEU A 127 10.85 -3.67 -11.35
CA LEU A 127 9.41 -3.88 -11.20
C LEU A 127 8.96 -3.73 -9.73
N LYS A 128 9.76 -4.19 -8.77
CA LYS A 128 9.47 -3.98 -7.34
C LYS A 128 9.48 -2.51 -6.96
N GLN A 129 10.46 -1.73 -7.41
CA GLN A 129 10.47 -0.28 -7.18
C GLN A 129 9.25 0.39 -7.80
N GLU A 130 8.91 0.05 -9.05
CA GLU A 130 7.77 0.63 -9.75
C GLU A 130 6.46 0.37 -8.99
N SER A 131 6.26 -0.87 -8.50
CA SER A 131 5.14 -1.22 -7.62
C SER A 131 5.12 -0.37 -6.35
N LEU A 132 6.27 -0.21 -5.67
CA LEU A 132 6.34 0.57 -4.43
C LEU A 132 6.06 2.05 -4.65
N ARG A 133 6.56 2.64 -5.73
CA ARG A 133 6.25 4.03 -6.10
C ARG A 133 4.74 4.22 -6.28
N LYS A 134 4.05 3.28 -6.92
CA LYS A 134 2.58 3.32 -7.04
C LYS A 134 1.89 3.20 -5.68
N GLN A 135 2.39 2.38 -4.76
CA GLN A 135 1.83 2.33 -3.40
C GLN A 135 2.00 3.67 -2.67
N LEU A 136 3.15 4.34 -2.82
CA LEU A 136 3.39 5.67 -2.27
C LEU A 136 2.44 6.72 -2.87
N ASP A 137 2.23 6.71 -4.20
CA ASP A 137 1.27 7.58 -4.87
C ASP A 137 -0.15 7.37 -4.31
N ALA A 138 -0.54 6.12 -4.06
CA ALA A 138 -1.82 5.78 -3.45
C ALA A 138 -1.90 6.34 -2.02
N PHE A 139 -0.90 6.07 -1.18
CA PHE A 139 -0.85 6.57 0.19
C PHE A 139 -0.94 8.09 0.27
N GLU A 140 -0.31 8.80 -0.67
CA GLU A 140 -0.41 10.24 -0.74
C GLU A 140 -1.84 10.71 -1.02
N ASN A 141 -2.55 10.07 -1.95
CA ASN A 141 -3.96 10.40 -2.22
C ASN A 141 -4.84 10.17 -0.99
N ARG A 142 -4.67 9.04 -0.30
CA ARG A 142 -5.43 8.77 0.93
C ARG A 142 -5.06 9.73 2.06
N ARG A 143 -3.79 10.15 2.15
CA ARG A 143 -3.35 11.15 3.14
C ARG A 143 -3.99 12.50 2.88
N GLN A 144 -4.05 12.94 1.62
CA GLN A 144 -4.75 14.15 1.23
C GLN A 144 -6.24 14.07 1.58
N ALA A 145 -6.87 12.92 1.30
CA ALA A 145 -8.27 12.65 1.65
C ALA A 145 -8.52 12.82 3.16
N ALA A 146 -7.66 12.20 3.99
CA ALA A 146 -7.77 12.29 5.44
C ALA A 146 -7.58 13.75 5.94
N ARG A 147 -6.63 14.51 5.38
CA ARG A 147 -6.46 15.94 5.71
C ARG A 147 -7.70 16.77 5.38
N LEU A 148 -8.29 16.55 4.20
CA LEU A 148 -9.51 17.24 3.78
C LEU A 148 -10.66 17.01 4.76
N LEU A 149 -10.83 15.77 5.23
CA LEU A 149 -11.83 15.45 6.25
C LEU A 149 -11.51 16.11 7.59
N ARG A 150 -10.27 16.01 8.07
CA ARG A 150 -9.88 16.63 9.33
C ARG A 150 -10.12 18.16 9.33
N ASP A 151 -9.73 18.82 8.25
CA ASP A 151 -9.72 20.28 8.18
C ASP A 151 -11.10 20.84 7.80
N GLY A 152 -11.86 20.11 6.96
CA GLY A 152 -13.15 20.56 6.41
C GLY A 152 -14.39 20.04 7.13
N PHE A 153 -14.31 18.89 7.82
CA PHE A 153 -15.48 18.30 8.45
C PHE A 153 -15.89 19.07 9.72
N GLY A 154 -17.16 19.45 9.80
CA GLY A 154 -17.68 20.32 10.85
C GLY A 154 -17.52 21.83 10.58
N ALA A 155 -17.16 22.23 9.36
CA ALA A 155 -17.25 23.64 8.96
C ALA A 155 -18.69 24.15 9.02
N ASN A 156 -18.88 25.43 9.35
CA ASN A 156 -20.21 26.05 9.41
C ASN A 156 -20.89 26.20 8.03
N ASP A 157 -20.14 25.98 6.93
CA ASP A 157 -20.67 26.01 5.57
C ASP A 157 -20.96 24.57 5.07
N PRO A 158 -22.25 24.23 4.85
CA PRO A 158 -22.64 22.93 4.30
C PRO A 158 -21.99 22.58 2.95
N LYS A 159 -21.67 23.58 2.12
CA LYS A 159 -21.01 23.35 0.83
C LYS A 159 -19.56 22.87 1.00
N LEU A 160 -18.87 23.37 2.02
CA LEU A 160 -17.50 22.95 2.33
C LEU A 160 -17.47 21.50 2.84
N ILE A 161 -18.46 21.12 3.67
CA ILE A 161 -18.60 19.74 4.15
C ILE A 161 -18.86 18.79 2.97
N GLU A 162 -19.80 19.13 2.10
CA GLU A 162 -20.16 18.27 0.97
C GLU A 162 -19.00 18.13 -0.02
N ARG A 163 -18.29 19.22 -0.32
CA ARG A 163 -17.08 19.19 -1.13
C ARG A 163 -16.01 18.28 -0.50
N GLY A 164 -15.77 18.39 0.80
CA GLY A 164 -14.81 17.54 1.51
C GLY A 164 -15.15 16.05 1.43
N LYS A 165 -16.43 15.70 1.52
CA LYS A 165 -16.90 14.31 1.34
C LYS A 165 -16.69 13.81 -0.08
N LEU A 166 -17.00 14.63 -1.08
CA LEU A 166 -16.83 14.29 -2.49
C LEU A 166 -15.34 14.09 -2.83
N GLU A 167 -14.49 15.04 -2.46
CA GLU A 167 -13.05 14.95 -2.69
C GLU A 167 -12.43 13.75 -1.95
N PHE A 168 -12.89 13.45 -0.73
CA PHE A 168 -12.47 12.24 -0.01
C PHE A 168 -12.80 10.98 -0.80
N LYS A 169 -14.03 10.88 -1.33
CA LYS A 169 -14.48 9.73 -2.12
C LYS A 169 -13.65 9.58 -3.40
N GLU A 170 -13.42 10.66 -4.14
CA GLU A 170 -12.61 10.63 -5.36
C GLU A 170 -11.17 10.17 -5.08
N LYS A 171 -10.56 10.70 -4.01
CA LYS A 171 -9.20 10.32 -3.60
C LYS A 171 -9.11 8.87 -3.14
N GLU A 172 -10.15 8.36 -2.48
CA GLU A 172 -10.24 6.96 -2.08
C GLU A 172 -10.40 6.03 -3.30
N GLU A 173 -11.18 6.42 -4.31
CA GLU A 173 -11.27 5.67 -5.57
C GLU A 173 -9.92 5.64 -6.32
N ILE A 174 -9.19 6.76 -6.34
CA ILE A 174 -7.84 6.84 -6.90
C ILE A 174 -6.90 5.92 -6.11
N PHE A 175 -6.92 5.99 -4.78
CA PHE A 175 -6.13 5.11 -3.91
C PHE A 175 -6.33 3.64 -4.28
N GLN A 176 -7.58 3.18 -4.39
CA GLN A 176 -7.89 1.78 -4.71
C GLN A 176 -7.36 1.38 -6.09
N LYS A 177 -7.58 2.21 -7.12
CA LYS A 177 -7.10 1.93 -8.48
C LYS A 177 -5.57 1.87 -8.54
N THR A 178 -4.89 2.82 -7.90
CA THR A 178 -3.42 2.86 -7.88
C THR A 178 -2.84 1.68 -7.11
N MET A 179 -3.47 1.26 -6.00
CA MET A 179 -3.08 0.05 -5.27
C MET A 179 -3.24 -1.22 -6.12
N GLU A 180 -4.30 -1.32 -6.92
CA GLU A 180 -4.48 -2.46 -7.83
C GLU A 180 -3.38 -2.48 -8.91
N THR A 181 -3.06 -1.34 -9.53
CA THR A 181 -1.93 -1.25 -10.47
C THR A 181 -0.62 -1.65 -9.81
N ALA A 182 -0.36 -1.19 -8.58
CA ALA A 182 0.82 -1.58 -7.84
C ALA A 182 0.88 -3.10 -7.61
N ARG A 183 -0.27 -3.72 -7.32
CA ARG A 183 -0.40 -5.17 -7.14
C ARG A 183 -0.08 -5.92 -8.43
N GLU A 184 -0.61 -5.49 -9.56
CA GLU A 184 -0.35 -6.09 -10.86
C GLU A 184 1.16 -6.06 -11.20
N ILE A 185 1.82 -4.92 -10.99
CA ILE A 185 3.27 -4.79 -11.20
C ILE A 185 4.05 -5.73 -10.28
N SER A 186 3.68 -5.79 -8.99
CA SER A 186 4.34 -6.69 -8.03
C SER A 186 4.15 -8.17 -8.40
N LYS A 187 2.98 -8.52 -8.97
CA LYS A 187 2.70 -9.86 -9.47
C LYS A 187 3.61 -10.19 -10.65
N LYS A 188 3.78 -9.27 -11.61
CA LYS A 188 4.72 -9.44 -12.74
C LYS A 188 6.15 -9.65 -12.26
N ALA A 189 6.60 -8.89 -11.25
CA ALA A 189 7.91 -9.11 -10.65
C ALA A 189 8.06 -10.54 -10.10
N ASN A 190 7.05 -11.04 -9.39
CA ASN A 190 7.08 -12.40 -8.83
C ASN A 190 6.98 -13.49 -9.91
N GLU A 191 6.28 -13.23 -11.01
CA GLU A 191 6.21 -14.15 -12.15
C GLU A 191 7.58 -14.26 -12.83
N LEU A 192 8.24 -13.12 -13.09
CA LEU A 192 9.62 -13.09 -13.61
C LEU A 192 10.58 -13.90 -12.73
N ALA A 193 10.54 -13.65 -11.41
CA ALA A 193 11.35 -14.36 -10.44
C ALA A 193 11.20 -15.91 -10.56
N LYS A 194 9.97 -16.38 -10.70
CA LYS A 194 9.64 -17.81 -10.85
C LYS A 194 10.00 -18.40 -12.20
N GLU A 195 10.04 -17.58 -13.24
CA GLU A 195 10.44 -18.00 -14.60
C GLU A 195 11.95 -18.11 -14.69
N SER A 196 12.68 -17.16 -14.11
CA SER A 196 14.14 -17.17 -14.07
C SER A 196 14.68 -18.34 -13.24
N SER A 197 14.04 -18.71 -12.13
CA SER A 197 14.43 -19.87 -11.31
C SER A 197 14.23 -21.23 -11.98
N LYS A 198 13.56 -21.29 -13.14
CA LYS A 198 13.29 -22.53 -13.88
C LYS A 198 14.21 -22.72 -15.10
N LYS A 199 15.02 -21.72 -15.42
CA LYS A 199 16.00 -21.76 -16.51
C LYS A 199 17.29 -22.38 -16.02
#